data_AF-A0A484K4C8-F1
#
_entry.id   AF-A0A484K4C8-F1
#
_cell.length_a   1.000
_cell.length_b   1.000
_cell.length_c   1.000
_cell.angle_alpha   90.00
_cell.angle_beta   90.00
_cell.angle_gamma   90.00
#
_symmetry.space_group_name_H-M   'P 1'
#
loop_
_entity.id
_entity.type
_entity.pdbx_description
1 polymer ?
#
loop_
_entity_poly.entity_id
_entity_poly.type
_entity_poly.pdbx_seq_one_letter_code
_entity_poly.pdbx_strand_id
1 'polypeptide(L)'
;MKVAPKVILLFNDSHGSGAAIFSALRPRPNSDLQHREEPFQLSLEKYGIHDLNASGKILHFESPTGVYVVSVLLLESYEPPILACAVSETLAALASGESSSVPTIVVPFVVPGTKLRAESKFSATTDNTQIYGLQFGPSNDETRALSLKFPNPPPSLQIFHEQLACFLQFVRVLMLPTIVLIGKTGQGTHSLTSDEQLQAIYQIGEHLASFSPLCLSSERITLEFSVKVSRENEEPWRALYG
;
A
#
# COMPACT_ATOMS: atom_id res chain seq x y z
N MET A 1 8.40 -7.09 15.39
CA MET A 1 7.04 -6.52 15.17
C MET A 1 6.06 -7.67 15.14
N LYS A 2 5.00 -7.64 15.97
CA LYS A 2 4.01 -8.72 16.04
C LYS A 2 2.81 -8.36 15.19
N VAL A 3 2.45 -9.20 14.23
CA VAL A 3 1.35 -8.95 13.29
C VAL A 3 0.49 -10.19 13.10
N ALA A 4 -0.71 -10.01 12.55
CA ALA A 4 -1.57 -11.11 12.14
C ALA A 4 -1.00 -11.87 10.93
N PRO A 5 -1.48 -13.10 10.65
CA PRO A 5 -1.14 -13.83 9.42
C PRO A 5 -1.54 -13.10 8.13
N LYS A 6 -2.50 -12.17 8.19
CA LYS A 6 -2.92 -11.32 7.08
C LYS A 6 -2.59 -9.87 7.39
N VAL A 7 -1.80 -9.24 6.53
CA VAL A 7 -1.35 -7.87 6.67
C VAL A 7 -1.82 -7.04 5.49
N ILE A 8 -2.42 -5.89 5.75
CA ILE A 8 -2.65 -4.84 4.74
C ILE A 8 -1.62 -3.74 5.00
N LEU A 9 -0.65 -3.57 4.10
CA LEU A 9 0.35 -2.51 4.22
C LEU A 9 -0.08 -1.31 3.39
N LEU A 10 -0.26 -0.18 4.06
CA LEU A 10 -0.66 1.11 3.52
C LEU A 10 0.48 2.10 3.71
N PHE A 11 0.51 3.09 2.84
CA PHE A 11 1.45 4.19 2.91
C PHE A 11 0.70 5.49 3.18
N ASN A 12 1.24 6.33 4.05
CA ASN A 12 0.73 7.68 4.25
C ASN A 12 1.19 8.58 3.09
N ASP A 13 0.66 8.32 1.89
CA ASP A 13 1.05 9.00 0.66
C ASP A 13 0.58 10.47 0.61
N SER A 14 1.21 11.27 -0.24
CA SER A 14 0.88 12.69 -0.41
C SER A 14 -0.56 12.93 -0.87
N HIS A 15 -1.20 11.95 -1.50
CA HIS A 15 -2.59 12.03 -1.93
C HIS A 15 -3.57 11.56 -0.83
N GLY A 16 -3.08 11.07 0.31
CA GLY A 16 -3.88 10.65 1.45
C GLY A 16 -4.65 9.35 1.23
N SER A 17 -4.35 8.58 0.19
CA SER A 17 -5.13 7.39 -0.18
C SER A 17 -5.00 6.28 0.87
N GLY A 18 -3.77 5.97 1.29
CA GLY A 18 -3.53 4.95 2.31
C GLY A 18 -4.06 5.36 3.68
N ALA A 19 -3.95 6.64 4.05
CA ALA A 19 -4.53 7.16 5.29
C ALA A 19 -6.07 7.06 5.29
N ALA A 20 -6.71 7.36 4.16
CA ALA A 20 -8.16 7.25 4.01
C ALA A 20 -8.65 5.80 4.09
N ILE A 21 -7.92 4.85 3.49
CA ILE A 21 -8.22 3.41 3.63
C ILE A 21 -8.03 2.98 5.09
N PHE A 22 -6.95 3.40 5.74
CA PHE A 22 -6.63 3.05 7.12
C PHE A 22 -7.74 3.47 8.10
N SER A 23 -8.26 4.70 7.97
CA SER A 23 -9.31 5.22 8.84
C SER A 23 -10.69 4.59 8.60
N ALA A 24 -10.94 4.16 7.36
CA ALA A 24 -12.22 3.64 6.89
C ALA A 24 -12.41 2.13 7.12
N LEU A 25 -11.35 1.34 7.25
CA LEU A 25 -11.45 -0.10 7.52
C LEU A 25 -12.00 -0.38 8.93
N ARG A 26 -13.01 -1.25 9.01
CA ARG A 26 -13.69 -1.65 10.25
C ARG A 26 -14.00 -3.13 10.27
N PRO A 27 -14.26 -3.74 11.45
CA PRO A 27 -14.87 -5.06 11.49
C PRO A 27 -16.19 -5.05 10.72
N ARG A 28 -16.52 -6.16 10.05
CA ARG A 28 -17.85 -6.28 9.43
C ARG A 28 -18.95 -6.12 10.48
N PRO A 29 -20.14 -5.62 10.08
CA PRO A 29 -21.31 -5.65 10.95
C PRO A 29 -21.54 -7.07 11.49
N ASN A 30 -21.83 -7.18 12.79
CA ASN A 30 -22.00 -8.45 13.52
C ASN A 30 -20.72 -9.28 13.73
N SER A 31 -19.54 -8.71 13.47
CA SER A 31 -18.27 -9.32 13.85
C SER A 31 -17.91 -8.96 15.28
N ASP A 32 -17.51 -9.95 16.09
CA ASP A 32 -17.01 -9.73 17.46
C ASP A 32 -15.53 -9.33 17.50
N LEU A 33 -14.98 -8.84 16.38
CA LEU A 33 -13.57 -8.47 16.31
C LEU A 33 -13.37 -7.16 17.07
N GLN A 34 -12.40 -7.17 17.96
CA GLN A 34 -11.92 -5.97 18.63
C GLN A 34 -10.80 -5.35 17.79
N HIS A 35 -10.56 -4.06 17.95
CA HIS A 35 -9.45 -3.40 17.30
C HIS A 35 -8.57 -2.67 18.29
N ARG A 36 -7.26 -2.74 18.07
CA ARG A 36 -6.23 -2.10 18.89
C ARG A 36 -5.25 -1.38 17.97
N GLU A 37 -5.06 -0.10 18.20
CA GLU A 37 -4.03 0.69 17.52
C GLU A 37 -2.77 0.74 18.39
N GLU A 38 -1.61 0.52 17.78
CA GLU A 38 -0.31 0.72 18.41
C GLU A 38 0.69 1.36 17.42
N PRO A 39 1.59 2.23 17.88
CA PRO A 39 2.67 2.75 17.05
C PRO A 39 3.76 1.70 16.85
N PHE A 40 4.48 1.78 15.73
CA PHE A 40 5.72 1.03 15.54
C PHE A 40 6.87 1.97 15.17
N GLN A 41 8.08 1.58 15.54
CA GLN A 41 9.32 2.24 15.16
C GLN A 41 10.40 1.18 14.92
N LEU A 42 11.07 1.28 13.77
CA LEU A 42 12.15 0.39 13.36
C LEU A 42 13.40 1.24 13.10
N SER A 43 14.50 0.87 13.73
CA SER A 43 15.77 1.59 13.61
C SER A 43 16.31 1.54 12.17
N LEU A 44 16.76 2.68 11.66
CA LEU A 44 17.44 2.79 10.37
C LEU A 44 18.97 2.85 10.51
N GLU A 45 19.49 2.64 11.72
CA GLU A 45 20.93 2.77 12.01
C GLU A 45 21.81 1.86 11.17
N LYS A 46 21.30 0.70 10.74
CA LYS A 46 22.05 -0.22 9.87
C LYS A 46 22.35 0.37 8.48
N TYR A 47 21.67 1.46 8.11
CA TYR A 47 21.93 2.25 6.91
C TYR A 47 22.72 3.53 7.21
N GLY A 48 23.19 3.73 8.44
CA GLY A 48 23.88 4.95 8.88
C GLY A 48 22.96 6.12 9.20
N ILE A 49 21.66 5.87 9.37
CA ILE A 49 20.65 6.90 9.70
C ILE A 49 20.33 6.78 11.20
N HIS A 50 20.76 7.76 12.00
CA HIS A 50 20.70 7.70 13.46
C HIS A 50 19.57 8.52 14.07
N ASP A 51 19.07 9.51 13.34
CA ASP A 51 18.10 10.51 13.77
C ASP A 51 16.67 10.21 13.31
N LEU A 52 16.49 9.19 12.47
CA LEU A 52 15.21 8.80 11.91
C LEU A 52 14.96 7.29 12.06
N ASN A 53 13.72 6.95 12.37
CA ASN A 53 13.21 5.59 12.37
C ASN A 53 12.19 5.42 11.23
N ALA A 54 12.00 4.18 10.77
CA ALA A 54 10.80 3.83 10.04
C ALA A 54 9.66 3.62 11.02
N SER A 55 8.70 4.53 10.98
CA SER A 55 7.62 4.67 11.94
C SER A 55 6.27 4.66 11.26
N GLY A 56 5.26 4.36 12.06
CA GLY A 56 3.89 4.35 11.61
C GLY A 56 2.96 3.78 12.66
N LYS A 57 1.78 3.38 12.20
CA LYS A 57 0.71 2.84 13.03
C LYS A 57 0.35 1.44 12.59
N ILE A 58 0.01 0.59 13.54
CA ILE A 58 -0.58 -0.72 13.30
C ILE A 58 -1.96 -0.74 13.94
N LEU A 59 -2.97 -1.10 13.15
CA LEU A 59 -4.31 -1.41 13.62
C LEU A 59 -4.49 -2.92 13.57
N HIS A 60 -4.51 -3.56 14.73
CA HIS A 60 -4.80 -4.97 14.87
C HIS A 60 -6.31 -5.19 14.96
N PHE A 61 -6.81 -6.18 14.24
CA PHE A 61 -8.15 -6.73 14.40
C PHE A 61 -8.02 -8.12 15.01
N GLU A 62 -8.51 -8.28 16.22
CA GLU A 62 -8.30 -9.46 17.05
C GLU A 62 -9.61 -10.15 17.42
N SER A 63 -9.57 -11.48 17.50
CA SER A 63 -10.69 -12.28 17.99
C SER A 63 -10.94 -11.99 19.48
N PRO A 64 -12.13 -12.34 20.02
CA PRO A 64 -12.40 -12.25 21.45
C PRO A 64 -11.41 -13.04 22.33
N THR A 65 -10.67 -13.99 21.74
CA THR A 65 -9.63 -14.77 22.40
C THR A 65 -8.24 -14.11 22.36
N GLY A 66 -8.13 -12.88 21.86
CA GLY A 66 -6.88 -12.12 21.78
C GLY A 66 -5.92 -12.56 20.66
N VAL A 67 -6.42 -13.27 19.65
CA VAL A 67 -5.61 -13.71 18.51
C VAL A 67 -5.76 -12.72 17.36
N TYR A 68 -4.63 -12.22 16.84
CA TYR A 68 -4.62 -11.30 15.70
C TYR A 68 -5.08 -12.02 14.42
N VAL A 69 -6.16 -11.52 13.83
CA VAL A 69 -6.76 -12.07 12.61
C VAL A 69 -6.29 -11.31 11.37
N VAL A 70 -6.31 -9.98 11.44
CA VAL A 70 -5.77 -9.08 10.41
C VAL A 70 -5.03 -7.93 11.07
N SER A 71 -3.95 -7.45 10.46
CA SER A 71 -3.26 -6.22 10.88
C SER A 71 -3.16 -5.27 9.70
N VAL A 72 -3.52 -4.01 9.91
CA VAL A 72 -3.38 -2.95 8.91
C VAL A 72 -2.23 -2.07 9.38
N LEU A 73 -1.19 -1.96 8.57
CA LEU A 73 -0.04 -1.10 8.85
C LEU A 73 -0.14 0.16 8.00
N LEU A 74 0.05 1.33 8.58
CA LEU A 74 0.22 2.60 7.89
C LEU A 74 1.62 3.10 8.14
N LEU A 75 2.49 2.98 7.14
CA LEU A 75 3.85 3.53 7.17
C LEU A 75 3.80 5.04 6.94
N GLU A 76 4.59 5.81 7.69
CA GLU A 76 4.73 7.25 7.47
C GLU A 76 5.30 7.58 6.08
N SER A 77 5.14 8.84 5.66
CA SER A 77 5.70 9.31 4.40
C SER A 77 7.19 9.54 4.55
N TYR A 78 7.97 9.03 3.60
CA TYR A 78 9.41 9.26 3.52
C TYR A 78 9.77 9.62 2.09
N GLU A 79 10.68 10.58 1.95
CA GLU A 79 11.31 10.87 0.67
C GLU A 79 12.49 9.91 0.42
N PRO A 80 12.82 9.61 -0.85
CA PRO A 80 14.07 8.94 -1.17
C PRO A 80 15.30 9.74 -0.66
N PRO A 81 16.38 9.08 -0.21
CA PRO A 81 16.58 7.62 -0.18
C PRO A 81 16.01 6.93 1.08
N ILE A 82 15.52 7.69 2.07
CA ILE A 82 15.03 7.16 3.36
C ILE A 82 13.85 6.21 3.14
N LEU A 83 13.01 6.49 2.15
CA LEU A 83 11.91 5.62 1.74
C LEU A 83 12.34 4.17 1.51
N ALA A 84 13.46 3.96 0.81
CA ALA A 84 13.95 2.61 0.52
C ALA A 84 14.38 1.88 1.80
N CYS A 85 15.03 2.60 2.71
CA CYS A 85 15.44 2.08 4.01
C CYS A 85 14.20 1.71 4.85
N ALA A 86 13.20 2.59 4.90
CA ALA A 86 11.99 2.37 5.66
C ALA A 86 11.13 1.21 5.13
N VAL A 87 10.99 1.09 3.81
CA VAL A 87 10.30 -0.04 3.17
C VAL A 87 11.05 -1.35 3.45
N SER A 88 12.37 -1.35 3.31
CA SER A 88 13.22 -2.52 3.59
C SER A 88 13.07 -2.99 5.03
N GLU A 89 13.16 -2.09 6.02
CA GLU A 89 12.98 -2.47 7.43
C GLU A 89 11.58 -2.97 7.71
N THR A 90 10.57 -2.30 7.18
CA THR A 90 9.18 -2.69 7.40
C THR A 90 8.93 -4.10 6.86
N LEU A 91 9.38 -4.40 5.64
CA LEU A 91 9.24 -5.72 5.04
C LEU A 91 10.08 -6.78 5.77
N ALA A 92 11.30 -6.44 6.20
CA ALA A 92 12.14 -7.35 6.99
C ALA A 92 11.49 -7.68 8.34
N ALA A 93 10.93 -6.68 9.02
CA ALA A 93 10.24 -6.85 10.30
C ALA A 93 8.94 -7.68 10.17
N LEU A 94 8.25 -7.59 9.03
CA LEU A 94 7.12 -8.47 8.70
C LEU A 94 7.58 -9.91 8.43
N ALA A 95 8.72 -10.08 7.77
CA ALA A 95 9.28 -11.40 7.46
C ALA A 95 9.81 -12.13 8.70
N SER A 96 10.40 -11.39 9.64
CA SER A 96 11.03 -11.90 10.86
C SER A 96 10.13 -11.81 12.10
N GLY A 97 8.82 -11.60 11.91
CA GLY A 97 7.88 -11.41 13.02
C GLY A 97 7.84 -12.59 13.99
N GLU A 98 7.34 -12.36 15.20
CA GLU A 98 7.21 -13.38 16.25
C GLU A 98 6.11 -14.42 15.96
N SER A 99 5.40 -14.29 14.83
CA SER A 99 4.40 -15.25 14.38
C SER A 99 5.07 -16.53 13.88
N SER A 100 4.40 -17.67 14.06
CA SER A 100 4.88 -18.98 13.59
C SER A 100 4.98 -19.10 12.06
N SER A 101 4.44 -18.14 11.31
CA SER A 101 4.45 -18.11 9.85
C SER A 101 4.65 -16.70 9.33
N VAL A 102 5.24 -16.61 8.13
CA VAL A 102 5.38 -15.35 7.37
C VAL A 102 4.00 -14.87 6.94
N PRO A 103 3.62 -13.62 7.21
CA PRO A 103 2.30 -13.11 6.88
C PRO A 103 2.10 -12.98 5.36
N THR A 104 0.85 -13.10 4.92
CA THR A 104 0.42 -12.66 3.59
C THR A 104 0.19 -11.17 3.61
N ILE A 105 0.84 -10.44 2.69
CA ILE A 105 0.82 -8.99 2.62
C ILE A 105 -0.04 -8.56 1.42
N VAL A 106 -1.00 -7.66 1.62
CA VAL A 106 -1.75 -7.00 0.56
C VAL A 106 -1.43 -5.52 0.59
N VAL A 107 -1.01 -4.96 -0.55
CA VAL A 107 -0.51 -3.59 -0.63
C VAL A 107 -1.23 -2.83 -1.73
N PRO A 108 -2.23 -2.01 -1.39
CA PRO A 108 -2.91 -1.17 -2.36
C PRO A 108 -2.13 0.13 -2.64
N PHE A 109 -2.14 0.53 -3.90
CA PHE A 109 -1.68 1.82 -4.39
C PHE A 109 -2.76 2.44 -5.27
N VAL A 110 -3.06 3.72 -5.03
CA VAL A 110 -3.86 4.55 -5.93
C VAL A 110 -2.88 5.46 -6.66
N VAL A 111 -2.75 5.29 -7.96
CA VAL A 111 -1.70 5.93 -8.76
C VAL A 111 -2.31 6.69 -9.94
N PRO A 112 -1.95 7.98 -10.13
CA PRO A 112 -2.39 8.70 -11.31
C PRO A 112 -1.89 8.04 -12.59
N GLY A 113 -2.75 7.97 -13.61
CA GLY A 113 -2.44 7.34 -14.88
C GLY A 113 -1.26 7.98 -15.63
N THR A 114 -0.98 9.26 -15.37
CA THR A 114 0.23 9.95 -15.89
C THR A 114 1.54 9.33 -15.38
N LYS A 115 1.50 8.70 -14.19
CA LYS A 115 2.62 7.96 -13.59
C LYS A 115 2.65 6.47 -14.00
N LEU A 116 1.67 6.01 -14.77
CA LEU A 116 1.56 4.64 -15.27
C LEU A 116 1.50 4.65 -16.81
N ARG A 117 2.65 4.64 -17.48
CA ARG A 117 2.71 4.68 -18.94
C ARG A 117 2.74 3.25 -19.48
N ALA A 118 1.78 2.90 -20.34
CA ALA A 118 1.85 1.68 -21.13
C ALA A 118 2.05 2.06 -22.60
N GLU A 119 2.86 1.29 -23.34
CA GLU A 119 2.89 1.42 -24.80
C GLU A 119 1.53 1.03 -25.38
N SER A 120 0.77 2.02 -25.83
CA SER A 120 -0.54 1.79 -26.46
C SER A 120 -0.36 1.55 -27.95
N LYS A 121 -0.57 0.31 -28.40
CA LYS A 121 -1.19 0.06 -29.71
C LYS A 121 -2.69 0.02 -29.48
N PHE A 122 -3.34 1.16 -29.70
CA PHE A 122 -4.80 1.33 -29.77
C PHE A 122 -5.63 0.49 -28.80
N SER A 123 -5.99 1.06 -27.65
CA SER A 123 -7.30 0.78 -27.05
C SER A 123 -7.81 2.04 -26.36
N ALA A 124 -8.61 2.80 -27.10
CA ALA A 124 -9.51 3.80 -26.56
C ALA A 124 -10.70 3.07 -25.93
N THR A 125 -10.49 2.39 -24.80
CA THR A 125 -11.58 1.93 -23.95
C THR A 125 -11.74 2.93 -22.83
N THR A 126 -12.84 3.67 -22.92
CA THR A 126 -13.38 4.72 -22.06
C THR A 126 -13.78 4.22 -20.67
N ASP A 127 -13.12 3.18 -20.15
CA ASP A 127 -13.52 2.56 -18.89
C ASP A 127 -12.78 3.15 -17.69
N ASN A 128 -13.63 3.56 -16.75
CA ASN A 128 -13.45 3.87 -15.35
C ASN A 128 -12.32 3.08 -14.66
N THR A 129 -11.61 3.73 -13.73
CA THR A 129 -10.62 3.19 -12.76
C THR A 129 -10.26 1.71 -12.94
N GLN A 130 -9.13 1.44 -13.61
CA GLN A 130 -8.62 0.08 -13.80
C GLN A 130 -7.75 -0.34 -12.62
N ILE A 131 -8.04 -1.48 -11.99
CA ILE A 131 -7.22 -2.06 -10.92
C ILE A 131 -6.43 -3.25 -11.47
N TYR A 132 -5.10 -3.20 -11.31
CA TYR A 132 -4.22 -4.33 -11.62
C TYR A 132 -3.84 -5.08 -10.36
N GLY A 133 -3.64 -6.39 -10.48
CA GLY A 133 -3.10 -7.24 -9.44
C GLY A 133 -1.72 -7.76 -9.82
N LEU A 134 -0.78 -7.73 -8.88
CA LEU A 134 0.54 -8.32 -9.02
C LEU A 134 0.81 -9.22 -7.83
N GLN A 135 1.15 -10.48 -8.08
CA GLN A 135 1.50 -11.44 -7.04
C GLN A 135 3.00 -11.69 -6.99
N PHE A 136 3.57 -11.73 -5.78
CA PHE A 136 4.97 -12.03 -5.49
C PHE A 136 5.09 -13.08 -4.39
N GLY A 137 6.21 -13.82 -4.40
CA GLY A 137 6.51 -14.83 -3.39
C GLY A 137 5.58 -16.07 -3.43
N PRO A 138 5.59 -16.90 -2.38
CA PRO A 138 4.72 -18.06 -2.26
C PRO A 138 3.23 -17.71 -2.34
N SER A 139 2.47 -18.48 -3.12
CA SER A 139 1.01 -18.36 -3.23
C SER A 139 0.29 -19.43 -2.40
N ASN A 140 -0.76 -19.04 -1.69
CA ASN A 140 -1.79 -19.93 -1.14
C ASN A 140 -3.12 -19.76 -1.89
N ASP A 141 -4.14 -20.56 -1.56
CA ASP A 141 -5.42 -20.53 -2.27
C ASP A 141 -6.14 -19.18 -2.11
N GLU A 142 -6.03 -18.52 -0.96
CA GLU A 142 -6.61 -17.20 -0.72
C GLU A 142 -5.96 -16.11 -1.58
N THR A 143 -4.63 -16.09 -1.65
CA THR A 143 -3.88 -15.14 -2.48
C THR A 143 -4.13 -15.38 -3.96
N ARG A 144 -4.19 -16.65 -4.39
CA ARG A 144 -4.53 -17.00 -5.77
C ARG A 144 -5.94 -16.53 -6.11
N ALA A 145 -6.92 -16.80 -5.24
CA ALA A 145 -8.30 -16.36 -5.42
C ALA A 145 -8.42 -14.83 -5.48
N LEU A 146 -7.63 -14.09 -4.69
CA LEU A 146 -7.60 -12.62 -4.76
C LEU A 146 -6.95 -12.13 -6.06
N SER A 147 -5.81 -12.72 -6.46
CA SER A 147 -5.09 -12.34 -7.69
C SER A 147 -5.92 -12.52 -8.96
N LEU A 148 -6.73 -13.59 -9.03
CA LEU A 148 -7.58 -13.89 -10.18
C LEU A 148 -8.71 -12.87 -10.40
N LYS A 149 -9.02 -12.04 -9.39
CA LYS A 149 -10.01 -10.96 -9.54
C LYS A 149 -9.49 -9.80 -10.38
N PHE A 150 -8.17 -9.72 -10.60
CA PHE A 150 -7.55 -8.56 -11.23
C PHE A 150 -6.74 -8.97 -12.46
N PRO A 151 -6.79 -8.19 -13.54
CA PRO A 151 -5.87 -8.37 -14.64
C PRO A 151 -4.43 -8.08 -14.18
N ASN A 152 -3.49 -8.87 -14.68
CA ASN A 152 -2.08 -8.53 -14.57
C ASN A 152 -1.81 -7.23 -15.37
N PRO A 153 -0.91 -6.35 -14.89
CA PRO A 153 -0.50 -5.20 -15.68
C PRO A 153 0.21 -5.64 -16.97
N PRO A 154 0.11 -4.86 -18.05
CA PRO A 154 0.81 -5.18 -19.28
C PRO A 154 2.32 -5.19 -19.05
N PRO A 155 3.10 -6.10 -19.67
CA PRO A 155 4.56 -6.16 -19.49
C PRO A 155 5.29 -4.85 -19.86
N SER A 156 4.70 -4.05 -20.73
CA SER A 156 5.20 -2.72 -21.14
C SER A 156 4.83 -1.59 -20.18
N LEU A 157 4.17 -1.88 -19.04
CA LEU A 157 3.80 -0.87 -18.05
C LEU A 157 5.05 -0.30 -17.37
N GLN A 158 5.36 0.95 -17.68
CA GLN A 158 6.37 1.74 -17.02
C GLN A 158 5.76 2.47 -15.82
N ILE A 159 6.41 2.34 -14.67
CA ILE A 159 5.95 2.89 -13.39
C ILE A 159 6.84 4.08 -13.04
N PHE A 160 6.28 5.29 -13.14
CA PHE A 160 6.89 6.56 -12.73
C PHE A 160 6.30 7.02 -11.38
N HIS A 161 6.14 6.08 -10.46
CA HIS A 161 5.67 6.31 -9.11
C HIS A 161 6.70 5.73 -8.15
N GLU A 162 7.52 6.60 -7.57
CA GLU A 162 8.73 6.20 -6.83
C GLU A 162 8.45 5.22 -5.70
N GLN A 163 7.46 5.49 -4.86
CA GLN A 163 7.11 4.60 -3.75
C GLN A 163 6.63 3.21 -4.20
N LEU A 164 5.91 3.16 -5.32
CA LEU A 164 5.44 1.89 -5.89
C LEU A 164 6.62 1.13 -6.51
N ALA A 165 7.45 1.82 -7.31
CA ALA A 165 8.63 1.22 -7.93
C ALA A 165 9.62 0.71 -6.87
N CYS A 166 9.88 1.51 -5.83
CA CYS A 166 10.72 1.16 -4.70
C CYS A 166 10.18 -0.09 -3.98
N PHE A 167 8.89 -0.10 -3.63
CA PHE A 167 8.25 -1.23 -2.99
C PHE A 167 8.34 -2.51 -3.84
N LEU A 168 8.01 -2.41 -5.14
CA LEU A 168 8.05 -3.53 -6.08
C LEU A 168 9.45 -4.15 -6.18
N GLN A 169 10.51 -3.34 -6.09
CA GLN A 169 11.89 -3.84 -6.10
C GLN A 169 12.18 -4.70 -4.86
N PHE A 170 11.77 -4.27 -3.67
CA PHE A 170 12.01 -5.03 -2.45
C PHE A 170 11.21 -6.33 -2.38
N VAL A 171 9.91 -6.31 -2.71
CA VAL A 171 9.09 -7.53 -2.63
C VAL A 171 9.53 -8.61 -3.63
N ARG A 172 10.08 -8.20 -4.77
CA ARG A 172 10.70 -9.13 -5.73
C ARG A 172 11.94 -9.82 -5.16
N VAL A 173 12.77 -9.10 -4.42
CA VAL A 173 14.01 -9.63 -3.84
C VAL A 173 13.72 -10.47 -2.59
N LEU A 174 12.84 -9.99 -1.71
CA LEU A 174 12.52 -10.64 -0.45
C LEU A 174 11.60 -11.86 -0.61
N MET A 175 10.95 -12.01 -1.76
CA MET A 175 10.06 -13.14 -2.09
C MET A 175 8.96 -13.38 -1.03
N LEU A 176 8.46 -12.30 -0.41
CA LEU A 176 7.38 -12.38 0.58
C LEU A 176 6.04 -12.66 -0.10
N PRO A 177 5.14 -13.47 0.52
CA PRO A 177 3.78 -13.70 0.01
C PRO A 177 3.00 -12.39 -0.10
N THR A 178 3.05 -11.74 -1.26
CA THR A 178 2.58 -10.35 -1.41
C THR A 178 1.67 -10.19 -2.62
N ILE A 179 0.57 -9.47 -2.45
CA ILE A 179 -0.30 -9.01 -3.53
C ILE A 179 -0.29 -7.49 -3.56
N VAL A 180 0.14 -6.91 -4.67
CA VAL A 180 0.08 -5.47 -4.91
C VAL A 180 -1.15 -5.18 -5.77
N LEU A 181 -2.02 -4.30 -5.28
CA LEU A 181 -3.18 -3.80 -6.01
C LEU A 181 -2.87 -2.39 -6.51
N ILE A 182 -2.92 -2.16 -7.82
CA ILE A 182 -2.61 -0.86 -8.43
C ILE A 182 -3.88 -0.31 -9.05
N GLY A 183 -4.56 0.59 -8.36
CA GLY A 183 -5.69 1.36 -8.90
C GLY A 183 -5.18 2.54 -9.72
N LYS A 184 -5.42 2.51 -11.02
CA LYS A 184 -5.09 3.60 -11.94
C LYS A 184 -6.22 4.63 -11.96
N THR A 185 -5.91 5.89 -11.68
CA THR A 185 -6.86 7.02 -11.75
C THR A 185 -6.57 7.91 -12.96
N GLY A 186 -7.58 8.14 -13.80
CA GLY A 186 -7.52 9.04 -14.96
C GLY A 186 -6.56 8.63 -16.09
N GLN A 187 -6.76 9.21 -17.27
CA GLN A 187 -5.82 9.13 -18.41
C GLN A 187 -5.35 10.52 -18.89
N GLY A 188 -5.90 11.60 -18.33
CA GLY A 188 -5.64 12.97 -18.78
C GLY A 188 -4.40 13.59 -18.16
N THR A 189 -3.87 14.63 -18.81
CA THR A 189 -2.82 15.54 -18.34
C THR A 189 -3.21 16.39 -17.12
N HIS A 190 -4.46 16.29 -16.68
CA HIS A 190 -4.98 17.02 -15.52
C HIS A 190 -4.77 16.21 -14.23
N SER A 191 -4.50 16.92 -13.14
CA SER A 191 -4.37 16.38 -11.79
C SER A 191 -5.53 15.42 -11.45
N LEU A 192 -5.25 14.38 -10.63
CA LEU A 192 -6.26 13.54 -9.99
C LEU A 192 -7.46 14.40 -9.57
N THR A 193 -8.65 14.11 -10.11
CA THR A 193 -9.87 14.66 -9.52
C THR A 193 -10.13 13.92 -8.21
N SER A 194 -10.65 14.64 -7.21
CA SER A 194 -11.02 14.05 -5.91
C SER A 194 -11.93 12.84 -6.09
N ASP A 195 -12.81 12.88 -7.09
CA ASP A 195 -13.86 11.89 -7.31
C ASP A 195 -13.32 10.59 -7.91
N GLU A 196 -12.39 10.67 -8.88
CA GLU A 196 -11.71 9.49 -9.43
C GLU A 196 -10.85 8.81 -8.37
N GLN A 197 -10.16 9.59 -7.54
CA GLN A 197 -9.37 9.07 -6.43
C GLN A 197 -10.26 8.35 -5.42
N LEU A 198 -11.37 8.99 -5.03
CA LEU A 198 -12.34 8.43 -4.11
C LEU A 198 -12.92 7.12 -4.64
N GLN A 199 -13.28 7.07 -5.93
CA GLN A 199 -13.76 5.86 -6.59
C GLN A 199 -12.72 4.73 -6.56
N ALA A 200 -11.45 5.02 -6.85
CA ALA A 200 -10.39 4.03 -6.76
C ALA A 200 -10.18 3.51 -5.33
N ILE A 201 -10.23 4.39 -4.32
CA ILE A 201 -10.17 4.03 -2.90
C ILE A 201 -11.36 3.12 -2.54
N TYR A 202 -12.57 3.45 -2.98
CA TYR A 202 -13.76 2.63 -2.74
C TYR A 202 -13.59 1.22 -3.31
N GLN A 203 -13.26 1.10 -4.59
CA GLN A 203 -13.11 -0.20 -5.24
C GLN A 203 -12.00 -1.03 -4.58
N ILE A 204 -10.84 -0.43 -4.32
CA ILE A 204 -9.75 -1.10 -3.60
C ILE A 204 -10.21 -1.55 -2.21
N GLY A 205 -10.87 -0.67 -1.45
CA GLY A 205 -11.30 -0.97 -0.10
C GLY A 205 -12.35 -2.09 -0.04
N GLU A 206 -13.28 -2.17 -1.00
CA GLU A 206 -14.19 -3.30 -1.15
C GLU A 206 -13.44 -4.62 -1.41
N HIS A 207 -12.39 -4.59 -2.23
CA HIS A 207 -11.57 -5.76 -2.47
C HIS A 207 -10.77 -6.20 -1.23
N LEU A 208 -10.22 -5.25 -0.47
CA LEU A 208 -9.57 -5.53 0.82
C LEU A 208 -10.55 -6.13 1.83
N ALA A 209 -11.79 -5.60 1.88
CA ALA A 209 -12.87 -6.14 2.69
C ALA A 209 -13.28 -7.55 2.27
N SER A 210 -13.16 -7.90 0.99
CA SER A 210 -13.42 -9.27 0.51
C SER A 210 -12.36 -10.28 0.96
N PHE A 211 -11.12 -9.83 1.19
CA PHE A 211 -9.98 -10.65 1.61
C PHE A 211 -9.89 -10.84 3.14
N SER A 212 -10.57 -9.99 3.89
CA SER A 212 -10.47 -9.88 5.34
C SER A 212 -11.85 -9.92 6.00
N PRO A 213 -11.99 -10.19 7.31
CA PRO A 213 -13.26 -10.03 8.03
C PRO A 213 -13.63 -8.55 8.28
N LEU A 214 -13.15 -7.65 7.43
CA LEU A 214 -13.37 -6.20 7.53
C LEU A 214 -14.41 -5.73 6.51
N CYS A 215 -14.89 -4.52 6.68
CA CYS A 215 -15.64 -3.74 5.71
C CYS A 215 -15.03 -2.33 5.59
N LEU A 216 -15.31 -1.66 4.46
CA LEU A 216 -14.95 -0.27 4.25
C LEU A 216 -16.14 0.61 4.64
N SER A 217 -15.93 1.58 5.54
CA SER A 217 -16.93 2.58 5.90
C SER A 217 -16.80 3.81 5.01
N SER A 218 -17.75 4.00 4.08
CA SER A 218 -17.81 5.14 3.18
C SER A 218 -17.90 6.49 3.90
N GLU A 219 -18.63 6.53 5.01
CA GLU A 219 -18.84 7.72 5.85
C GLU A 219 -17.56 8.27 6.48
N ARG A 220 -16.47 7.46 6.54
CA ARG A 220 -15.20 7.83 7.18
C ARG A 220 -14.05 8.06 6.21
N ILE A 221 -14.31 8.01 4.90
CA ILE A 221 -13.30 8.34 3.90
C ILE A 221 -13.15 9.86 3.86
N THR A 222 -12.22 10.38 4.66
CA THR A 222 -11.82 11.78 4.63
C THR A 222 -10.52 11.90 3.85
N LEU A 223 -10.60 12.45 2.63
CA LEU A 223 -9.42 12.84 1.85
C LEU A 223 -8.87 14.15 2.43
N GLU A 224 -7.95 14.05 3.37
CA GLU A 224 -7.14 15.20 3.78
C GLU A 224 -6.05 15.43 2.72
N PHE A 225 -6.33 16.31 1.76
CA PHE A 225 -5.30 16.76 0.82
C PHE A 225 -4.25 17.57 1.58
N SER A 226 -3.13 16.93 1.92
CA SER A 226 -1.94 17.65 2.34
C SER A 226 -1.38 18.39 1.11
N VAL A 227 -1.83 19.63 0.90
CA VAL A 227 -1.17 20.55 -0.03
C VAL A 227 0.14 21.00 0.62
N LYS A 228 1.10 20.08 0.74
CA LYS A 228 2.50 20.47 0.70
C LYS A 228 2.84 20.56 -0.77
N VAL A 229 2.77 21.78 -1.30
CA VAL A 229 3.53 22.14 -2.50
C VAL A 229 4.99 21.91 -2.15
N SER A 230 5.46 20.68 -2.31
CA SER A 230 6.89 20.41 -2.42
C SER A 230 7.30 21.16 -3.68
N ARG A 231 8.05 22.25 -3.50
CA ARG A 231 8.68 22.95 -4.61
C ARG A 231 9.34 21.89 -5.49
N GLU A 232 8.87 21.79 -6.74
CA GLU A 232 9.70 21.25 -7.80
C GLU A 232 11.06 21.96 -7.74
N ASN A 233 12.11 21.20 -7.99
CA ASN A 233 13.52 21.59 -8.13
C ASN A 233 14.33 21.61 -6.84
N GLU A 234 14.76 20.43 -6.41
CA GLU A 234 16.17 20.04 -6.62
C GLU A 234 16.29 18.53 -6.40
N GLU A 235 16.54 17.79 -7.47
CA GLU A 235 16.84 16.37 -7.40
C GLU A 235 18.09 16.16 -6.53
N PRO A 236 17.99 15.51 -5.35
CA PRO A 236 19.11 15.41 -4.40
C PRO A 236 20.34 14.73 -4.99
N TRP A 237 20.14 13.87 -5.99
CA TRP A 237 21.23 13.18 -6.68
C TRP A 237 22.08 14.11 -7.56
N ARG A 238 21.60 15.29 -7.97
CA ARG A 238 22.41 16.28 -8.69
C ARG A 238 23.53 16.84 -7.82
N ALA A 239 23.31 16.94 -6.50
CA ALA A 239 24.35 17.35 -5.56
C ALA A 239 25.52 16.34 -5.46
N LEU A 240 25.32 15.10 -5.89
CA LEU A 240 26.37 14.06 -5.88
C LEU A 240 27.25 14.09 -7.13
N TYR A 241 26.80 14.72 -8.22
CA TYR A 241 27.50 14.70 -9.50
C TYR A 241 27.94 16.07 -10.05
N GLY A 242 27.56 17.17 -9.38
CA GLY A 242 28.00 18.52 -9.73
C GLY A 242 27.17 19.16 -10.84
#